data_AF-A0A4D8RQ06-F1
#
_entry.id   AF-A0A4D8RQ06-F1
#
_cell.length_a   1.000
_cell.length_b   1.000
_cell.length_c   1.000
_cell.angle_alpha   90.00
_cell.angle_beta   90.00
_cell.angle_gamma   90.00
#
_symmetry.space_group_name_H-M   'P 1'
#
loop_
_entity.id
_entity.type
_entity.pdbx_description
1 polymer ?
#
loop_
_entity_poly.entity_id
_entity_poly.type
_entity_poly.pdbx_seq_one_letter_code
_entity_poly.pdbx_strand_id
1 'polypeptide(L)'
;MLVNTYDIFGDYYVITVASLGEGQWRGRGLEIPDNRFLDVMQLASSLARGKEEERRKRIEKTKKIEGILRILPLSGNDKKPFEQALSCLNIPTQSTISEILGKANPDMAKKECQKVSAPSFVKPEMYEYGKYPGYRGSTKVEVKVDPVYLVVAVAGWVISRLGEAMISNSDRVGIHLFPVSVDRQFSVLPSLVKDSPLIPGFYPSTAFLLWLAYQMVSRKAEIRSGINIYAVSDAGGQSPTTVVGGFTTSVERLLENKIFRDEQAYAVEAVTREALRYDSGKRDYAIRISNLLYEVLMGSRRSEELMYFANRELLSINLTKSKEDKRLYEMMSMLARKIAEV
;
A
#
# COMPACT_ATOMS: atom_id res chain seq x y z
N MET A 1 -8.36 16.10 18.98
CA MET A 1 -7.37 15.04 19.25
C MET A 1 -6.00 15.45 18.71
N LEU A 2 -4.99 15.68 19.55
CA LEU A 2 -3.62 16.00 19.09
C LEU A 2 -2.73 14.76 19.17
N VAL A 3 -2.00 14.46 18.08
CA VAL A 3 -1.06 13.34 17.99
C VAL A 3 0.32 13.88 17.62
N ASN A 4 1.31 13.68 18.49
CA ASN A 4 2.70 14.09 18.21
C ASN A 4 3.31 13.24 17.09
N THR A 5 4.10 13.86 16.21
CA THR A 5 4.93 13.16 15.21
C THR A 5 6.37 13.01 15.71
N TYR A 6 7.12 12.08 15.11
CA TYR A 6 8.40 11.62 15.63
C TYR A 6 9.56 11.64 14.63
N ASP A 7 9.31 12.15 13.42
CA ASP A 7 10.24 12.14 12.29
C ASP A 7 10.70 10.72 11.94
N ILE A 8 9.76 9.78 12.00
CA ILE A 8 9.96 8.35 11.67
C ILE A 8 8.91 7.90 10.66
N PHE A 9 9.12 6.75 10.02
CA PHE A 9 8.19 6.23 9.01
C PHE A 9 6.74 6.14 9.49
N GLY A 10 6.52 5.85 10.78
CA GLY A 10 5.18 5.77 11.34
C GLY A 10 4.35 7.06 11.21
N ASP A 11 4.99 8.21 11.00
CA ASP A 11 4.31 9.47 10.75
C ASP A 11 3.49 9.41 9.45
N TYR A 12 3.89 8.63 8.45
CA TYR A 12 3.07 8.41 7.25
C TYR A 12 1.71 7.77 7.58
N TYR A 13 1.66 6.85 8.55
CA TYR A 13 0.39 6.30 9.03
C TYR A 13 -0.46 7.36 9.72
N VAL A 14 0.15 8.20 10.57
CA VAL A 14 -0.57 9.27 11.28
C VAL A 14 -1.08 10.34 10.31
N ILE A 15 -0.27 10.76 9.34
CA ILE A 15 -0.66 11.70 8.29
C ILE A 15 -1.81 11.13 7.46
N THR A 16 -1.82 9.82 7.19
CA THR A 16 -2.95 9.17 6.50
C THR A 16 -4.24 9.28 7.32
N VAL A 17 -4.18 8.98 8.62
CA VAL A 17 -5.35 9.14 9.51
C VAL A 17 -5.81 10.59 9.56
N ALA A 18 -4.87 11.54 9.67
CA ALA A 18 -5.19 12.96 9.66
C ALA A 18 -5.81 13.42 8.33
N SER A 19 -5.34 12.91 7.20
CA SER A 19 -5.87 13.23 5.87
C SER A 19 -7.34 12.82 5.72
N LEU A 20 -7.69 11.64 6.21
CA LEU A 20 -9.08 11.17 6.26
C LEU A 20 -9.91 11.92 7.31
N GLY A 21 -9.30 12.28 8.44
CA GLY A 21 -9.94 12.96 9.56
C GLY A 21 -10.02 14.48 9.40
N GLU A 22 -9.68 15.04 8.23
CA GLU A 22 -9.58 16.49 8.00
C GLU A 22 -8.69 17.21 9.04
N GLY A 23 -7.64 16.54 9.49
CA GLY A 23 -6.69 17.08 10.45
C GLY A 23 -5.84 18.20 9.87
N GLN A 24 -5.07 18.84 10.75
CA GLN A 24 -4.17 19.93 10.42
C GLN A 24 -2.89 19.84 11.25
N TRP A 25 -1.80 20.35 10.71
CA TRP A 25 -0.55 20.48 11.45
C TRP A 25 -0.70 21.49 12.59
N ARG A 26 -0.23 21.12 13.78
CA ARG A 26 -0.16 21.97 14.96
C ARG A 26 1.18 21.76 15.66
N GLY A 27 2.16 22.61 15.33
CA GLY A 27 3.54 22.45 15.79
C GLY A 27 4.15 21.15 15.26
N ARG A 28 4.67 20.30 16.14
CA ARG A 28 5.24 18.97 15.82
C ARG A 28 4.21 17.83 15.94
N GLY A 29 2.95 18.11 15.61
CA GLY A 29 1.88 17.14 15.74
C GLY A 29 0.73 17.44 14.79
N LEU A 30 -0.22 16.52 14.75
CA LEU A 30 -1.42 16.58 13.93
C LEU A 30 -2.65 16.67 14.84
N GLU A 31 -3.41 17.73 14.67
CA GLU A 31 -4.70 17.91 15.32
C GLU A 31 -5.81 17.39 14.41
N ILE A 32 -6.58 16.43 14.90
CA ILE A 32 -7.74 15.85 14.24
C ILE A 32 -8.98 16.19 15.08
N PRO A 33 -10.06 16.75 14.49
CA PRO A 33 -11.31 16.95 15.20
C PRO A 33 -11.83 15.66 15.84
N ASP A 34 -12.34 15.73 17.06
CA ASP A 34 -12.69 14.54 17.86
C ASP A 34 -13.75 13.64 17.19
N ASN A 35 -14.77 14.25 16.58
CA ASN A 35 -15.78 13.54 15.79
C ASN A 35 -15.16 12.83 14.58
N ARG A 36 -14.29 13.52 13.83
CA ARG A 36 -13.59 12.95 12.68
C ARG A 36 -12.62 11.84 13.07
N PHE A 37 -11.94 11.99 14.20
CA PHE A 37 -11.09 10.95 14.76
C PHE A 37 -11.90 9.67 15.01
N LEU A 38 -13.07 9.78 15.65
CA LEU A 38 -13.95 8.63 15.89
C LEU A 38 -14.42 7.98 14.58
N ASP A 39 -14.83 8.79 13.59
CA ASP A 39 -15.25 8.29 12.27
C ASP A 39 -14.13 7.48 11.60
N VAL A 40 -12.89 7.97 11.62
CA VAL A 40 -11.74 7.30 11.01
C VAL A 40 -11.35 6.02 11.77
N MET A 41 -11.40 6.04 13.11
CA MET A 41 -11.14 4.84 13.91
C MET A 41 -12.19 3.74 13.67
N GLN A 42 -13.47 4.11 13.56
CA GLN A 42 -14.55 3.19 13.23
C GLN A 42 -14.39 2.60 11.81
N LEU A 43 -14.01 3.42 10.84
CA LEU A 43 -13.71 2.97 9.49
C LEU A 43 -12.54 1.98 9.48
N ALA A 44 -11.43 2.31 10.14
CA ALA A 44 -10.27 1.44 10.26
C ALA A 44 -10.62 0.13 10.99
N SER A 45 -11.44 0.20 12.05
CA SER A 45 -11.96 -0.98 12.75
C SER A 45 -12.78 -1.89 11.83
N SER A 46 -13.66 -1.32 10.99
CA SER A 46 -14.45 -2.10 10.05
C SER A 46 -13.60 -2.75 8.96
N LEU A 47 -12.60 -2.04 8.42
CA LEU A 47 -11.64 -2.60 7.46
C LEU A 47 -10.81 -3.73 8.09
N ALA A 48 -10.32 -3.54 9.31
CA ALA A 48 -9.57 -4.54 10.06
C ALA A 48 -10.42 -5.81 10.28
N ARG A 49 -11.68 -5.64 10.68
CA ARG A 49 -12.62 -6.75 10.91
C ARG A 49 -12.83 -7.59 9.65
N GLY A 50 -12.98 -6.96 8.49
CA GLY A 50 -13.08 -7.68 7.21
C GLY A 50 -11.84 -8.52 6.92
N LYS A 51 -10.64 -7.94 7.08
CA LYS A 51 -9.35 -8.65 6.90
C LYS A 51 -9.16 -9.78 7.92
N GLU A 52 -9.58 -9.58 9.16
CA GLU A 52 -9.54 -10.59 10.22
C GLU A 52 -10.45 -11.79 9.92
N GLU A 53 -11.67 -11.54 9.44
CA GLU A 53 -12.64 -12.58 9.06
C GLU A 53 -12.15 -13.41 7.87
N GLU A 54 -11.59 -12.78 6.83
CA GLU A 54 -10.98 -13.48 5.71
C GLU A 54 -9.84 -14.39 6.14
N ARG A 55 -8.97 -13.88 7.02
CA ARG A 55 -7.82 -14.65 7.52
C ARG A 55 -8.29 -15.83 8.39
N ARG A 56 -9.33 -15.64 9.21
CA ARG A 56 -9.96 -16.73 9.98
C ARG A 56 -10.48 -17.83 9.06
N LYS A 57 -11.25 -17.48 8.01
CA LYS A 57 -11.76 -18.43 7.01
C LYS A 57 -10.65 -19.21 6.30
N ARG A 58 -9.50 -18.59 6.03
CA ARG A 58 -8.33 -19.28 5.43
C ARG A 58 -7.67 -20.28 6.40
N ILE A 59 -7.60 -19.94 7.68
CA ILE A 59 -6.99 -20.79 8.71
C ILE A 59 -7.87 -21.99 9.04
N GLU A 60 -9.18 -21.80 9.17
CA GLU A 60 -10.16 -22.89 9.36
C GLU A 60 -10.06 -23.93 8.24
N LYS A 61 -9.85 -23.49 6.99
CA LYS A 61 -9.62 -24.38 5.84
C LYS A 61 -8.30 -25.15 5.89
N THR A 62 -7.27 -24.62 6.54
CA THR A 62 -5.90 -25.17 6.52
C THR A 62 -5.51 -25.93 7.79
N LYS A 63 -6.39 -26.04 8.79
CA LYS A 63 -6.20 -26.79 10.06
C LYS A 63 -4.87 -26.48 10.80
N LYS A 64 -4.28 -25.30 10.60
CA LYS A 64 -3.06 -24.84 11.32
C LYS A 64 -3.43 -23.93 12.51
N ILE A 65 -3.38 -24.52 13.72
CA ILE A 65 -3.26 -24.01 15.11
C ILE A 65 -3.87 -22.64 15.51
N GLU A 66 -4.47 -22.71 16.71
CA GLU A 66 -5.04 -21.71 17.61
C GLU A 66 -4.08 -20.57 18.04
N GLY A 67 -4.61 -19.36 18.09
CA GLY A 67 -3.94 -18.17 18.61
C GLY A 67 -4.68 -16.89 18.19
N ILE A 68 -4.43 -15.78 18.89
CA ILE A 68 -5.09 -14.50 18.58
C ILE A 68 -4.61 -14.01 17.22
N LEU A 69 -5.56 -13.88 16.32
CA LEU A 69 -5.38 -13.56 14.92
C LEU A 69 -5.16 -12.05 14.74
N ARG A 70 -4.03 -11.52 15.21
CA ARG A 70 -3.69 -10.11 14.92
C ARG A 70 -3.26 -10.00 13.45
N ILE A 71 -3.99 -9.20 12.68
CA ILE A 71 -3.64 -8.88 11.29
C ILE A 71 -2.38 -8.02 11.19
N LEU A 72 -2.08 -7.23 12.22
CA LEU A 72 -0.84 -6.48 12.32
C LEU A 72 0.32 -7.46 12.62
N PRO A 73 1.31 -7.59 11.73
CA PRO A 73 2.48 -8.41 11.98
C PRO A 73 3.39 -7.74 13.01
N LEU A 74 3.69 -8.45 14.08
CA LEU A 74 4.58 -8.00 15.16
C LEU A 74 5.69 -9.03 15.34
N SER A 75 6.95 -8.57 15.33
CA SER A 75 8.08 -9.42 15.70
C SER A 75 8.02 -9.75 17.21
N GLY A 76 8.81 -10.72 17.66
CA GLY A 76 8.94 -11.03 19.09
C GLY A 76 9.30 -9.80 19.94
N ASN A 77 10.13 -8.90 19.39
CA ASN A 77 10.56 -7.67 20.06
C ASN A 77 9.47 -6.58 20.07
N ASP A 78 8.50 -6.64 19.16
CA ASP A 78 7.43 -5.64 19.03
C ASP A 78 6.27 -5.89 20.00
N LYS A 79 6.08 -7.14 20.43
CA LYS A 79 4.94 -7.54 21.26
C LYS A 79 4.90 -6.82 22.60
N LYS A 80 6.01 -6.80 23.34
CA LYS A 80 6.07 -6.22 24.69
C LYS A 80 5.79 -4.70 24.69
N PRO A 81 6.43 -3.87 23.85
CA PRO A 81 6.11 -2.45 23.77
C PRO A 81 4.67 -2.18 23.34
N PHE A 82 4.15 -2.98 22.40
CA PHE A 82 2.76 -2.86 21.95
C PHE A 82 1.77 -3.20 23.07
N GLU A 83 2.00 -4.26 23.83
CA GLU A 83 1.17 -4.65 24.98
C GLU A 83 1.21 -3.62 26.10
N GLN A 84 2.39 -3.04 26.38
CA GLN A 84 2.53 -1.92 27.34
C GLN A 84 1.67 -0.71 26.94
N ALA A 85 1.67 -0.36 25.65
CA ALA A 85 0.84 0.72 25.13
C ALA A 85 -0.66 0.42 25.31
N LEU A 86 -1.11 -0.79 24.94
CA LEU A 86 -2.51 -1.19 25.10
C LEU A 86 -2.94 -1.17 26.58
N SER A 87 -2.13 -1.74 27.46
CA SER A 87 -2.39 -1.74 28.90
C SER A 87 -2.52 -0.31 29.45
N CYS A 88 -1.64 0.61 29.07
CA CYS A 88 -1.73 2.00 29.52
C CYS A 88 -3.03 2.67 29.06
N LEU A 89 -3.48 2.36 27.85
CA LEU A 89 -4.73 2.87 27.29
C LEU A 89 -5.99 2.14 27.79
N ASN A 90 -5.87 1.20 28.73
CA ASN A 90 -6.96 0.32 29.21
C ASN A 90 -7.60 -0.52 28.10
N ILE A 91 -6.81 -0.89 27.09
CA ILE A 91 -7.23 -1.81 26.03
C ILE A 91 -6.69 -3.20 26.39
N PRO A 92 -7.52 -4.26 26.42
CA PRO A 92 -7.03 -5.61 26.70
C PRO A 92 -5.95 -6.02 25.71
N THR A 93 -4.83 -6.53 26.21
CA THR A 93 -3.68 -6.90 25.36
C THR A 93 -4.04 -7.96 24.35
N GLN A 94 -4.95 -8.87 24.69
CA GLN A 94 -5.43 -9.94 23.82
C GLN A 94 -6.47 -9.50 22.77
N SER A 95 -6.74 -8.20 22.62
CA SER A 95 -7.72 -7.70 21.64
C SER A 95 -7.24 -7.89 20.19
N THR A 96 -8.19 -8.06 19.27
CA THR A 96 -7.93 -7.97 17.81
C THR A 96 -7.64 -6.53 17.39
N ILE A 97 -7.16 -6.32 16.16
CA ILE A 97 -6.90 -4.95 15.67
C ILE A 97 -8.23 -4.20 15.52
N SER A 98 -9.28 -4.86 15.03
CA SER A 98 -10.62 -4.25 14.96
C SER A 98 -11.15 -3.83 16.33
N GLU A 99 -10.95 -4.63 17.37
CA GLU A 99 -11.35 -4.32 18.75
C GLU A 99 -10.52 -3.19 19.37
N ILE A 100 -9.21 -3.16 19.13
CA ILE A 100 -8.32 -2.07 19.57
C ILE A 100 -8.81 -0.75 18.99
N LEU A 101 -9.04 -0.73 17.67
CA LEU A 101 -9.50 0.47 16.97
C LEU A 101 -10.93 0.87 17.36
N GLY A 102 -11.81 -0.10 17.62
CA GLY A 102 -13.18 0.16 18.08
C GLY A 102 -13.26 0.74 19.50
N LYS A 103 -12.21 0.55 20.32
CA LYS A 103 -12.09 1.14 21.66
C LYS A 103 -11.37 2.48 21.67
N ALA A 104 -10.75 2.88 20.56
CA ALA A 104 -10.04 4.15 20.44
C ALA A 104 -10.99 5.34 20.63
N ASN A 105 -10.62 6.30 21.47
CA ASN A 105 -11.40 7.50 21.72
C ASN A 105 -10.49 8.72 21.93
N PRO A 106 -10.99 9.95 21.72
CA PRO A 106 -10.21 11.17 21.87
C PRO A 106 -9.66 11.38 23.30
N ASP A 107 -10.35 10.89 24.33
CA ASP A 107 -9.91 11.05 25.73
C ASP A 107 -8.60 10.29 26.02
N MET A 108 -8.21 9.33 25.17
CA MET A 108 -6.91 8.67 25.25
C MET A 108 -5.73 9.65 25.17
N ALA A 109 -5.85 10.79 24.48
CA ALA A 109 -4.78 11.81 24.47
C ALA A 109 -4.61 12.54 25.80
N LYS A 110 -5.61 12.50 26.69
CA LYS A 110 -5.53 13.12 28.02
C LYS A 110 -4.89 12.20 29.05
N LYS A 111 -4.69 10.91 28.70
CA LYS A 111 -4.07 9.94 29.59
C LYS A 111 -2.56 10.14 29.63
N GLU A 112 -2.04 10.26 30.84
CA GLU A 112 -0.60 10.26 31.09
C GLU A 112 -0.05 8.84 30.97
N CYS A 113 0.51 8.54 29.81
CA CYS A 113 1.17 7.27 29.54
C CYS A 113 2.67 7.46 29.38
N GLN A 114 3.45 6.53 29.95
CA GLN A 114 4.87 6.46 29.64
C GLN A 114 5.07 6.09 28.17
N LYS A 115 6.03 6.74 27.51
CA LYS A 115 6.42 6.40 26.15
C LYS A 115 6.97 4.97 26.11
N VAL A 116 6.58 4.21 25.09
CA VAL A 116 7.02 2.84 24.87
C VAL A 116 8.01 2.79 23.72
N SER A 117 8.83 1.75 23.65
CA SER A 117 9.69 1.54 22.48
C SER A 117 8.85 1.38 21.22
N ALA A 118 9.22 2.09 20.16
CA ALA A 118 8.51 2.04 18.89
C ALA A 118 8.61 0.63 18.27
N PRO A 119 7.49 -0.03 17.94
CA PRO A 119 7.49 -1.29 17.19
C PRO A 119 8.12 -1.12 15.80
N SER A 120 8.62 -2.21 15.23
CA SER A 120 9.31 -2.19 13.93
C SER A 120 8.47 -1.63 12.79
N PHE A 121 7.13 -1.79 12.80
CA PHE A 121 6.29 -1.30 11.70
C PHE A 121 6.21 0.23 11.61
N VAL A 122 6.48 0.97 12.71
CA VAL A 122 6.54 2.44 12.72
C VAL A 122 7.95 3.01 12.58
N LYS A 123 8.97 2.14 12.55
CA LYS A 123 10.38 2.53 12.31
C LYS A 123 11.16 1.49 11.47
N PRO A 124 10.61 0.98 10.36
CA PRO A 124 11.27 -0.03 9.52
C PRO A 124 12.66 0.40 9.01
N GLU A 125 12.86 1.69 8.75
CA GLU A 125 14.09 2.30 8.29
C GLU A 125 15.27 2.03 9.25
N MET A 126 15.01 1.94 10.55
CA MET A 126 16.05 1.72 11.55
C MET A 126 16.59 0.28 11.56
N TYR A 127 15.97 -0.63 10.82
CA TYR A 127 16.38 -2.02 10.69
C TYR A 127 17.08 -2.34 9.36
N GLU A 128 17.07 -1.41 8.40
CA GLU A 128 17.86 -1.47 7.15
C GLU A 128 19.32 -1.08 7.40
N TYR A 129 19.55 0.01 8.14
CA TYR A 129 20.90 0.52 8.41
C TYR A 129 21.70 -0.33 9.42
N GLY A 130 21.03 -1.13 10.24
CA GLY A 130 21.68 -1.93 11.29
C GLY A 130 22.33 -3.23 10.83
N LYS A 131 22.16 -3.64 9.57
CA LYS A 131 22.59 -4.96 9.07
C LYS A 131 23.88 -4.96 8.24
N TYR A 132 24.50 -3.81 7.97
CA TYR A 132 25.78 -3.74 7.25
C TYR A 132 26.95 -3.63 8.25
N PRO A 133 27.81 -4.67 8.37
CA PRO A 133 29.04 -4.57 9.15
C PRO A 133 29.92 -3.45 8.56
N GLY A 134 30.35 -2.49 9.39
CA GLY A 134 31.27 -1.41 9.00
C GLY A 134 30.68 0.00 8.91
N TYR A 135 29.36 0.18 9.02
CA TYR A 135 28.77 1.52 9.12
C TYR A 135 28.97 2.10 10.53
N ARG A 136 29.75 3.20 10.63
CA ARG A 136 29.89 4.03 11.84
C ARG A 136 28.57 4.77 12.10
N GLY A 137 27.63 4.06 12.71
CA GLY A 137 26.28 4.54 13.07
C GLY A 137 25.38 3.45 13.69
N SER A 138 25.91 2.25 13.92
CA SER A 138 25.21 1.07 14.46
C SER A 138 24.79 1.17 15.94
N THR A 139 24.57 2.38 16.44
CA THR A 139 23.94 2.58 17.74
C THR A 139 22.47 2.19 17.58
N LYS A 140 21.99 1.23 18.37
CA LYS A 140 20.54 0.94 18.47
C LYS A 140 19.85 2.23 18.91
N VAL A 141 19.32 3.01 17.97
CA VAL A 141 18.53 4.21 18.30
C VAL A 141 17.21 3.71 18.90
N GLU A 142 17.09 3.80 20.22
CA GLU A 142 15.84 3.48 20.90
C GLU A 142 14.87 4.65 20.74
N VAL A 143 14.03 4.58 19.71
CA VAL A 143 12.91 5.53 19.55
C VAL A 143 11.79 5.13 20.49
N LYS A 144 11.30 6.11 21.26
CA LYS A 144 10.14 5.94 22.14
C LYS A 144 9.00 6.84 21.70
N VAL A 145 7.80 6.29 21.65
CA VAL A 145 6.59 6.96 21.16
C VAL A 145 5.45 6.87 22.18
N ASP A 146 4.54 7.83 22.10
CA ASP A 146 3.32 7.83 22.91
C ASP A 146 2.42 6.63 22.55
N PRO A 147 1.77 5.95 23.52
CA PRO A 147 0.83 4.87 23.21
C PRO A 147 -0.31 5.26 22.27
N VAL A 148 -0.78 6.50 22.36
CA VAL A 148 -1.80 7.06 21.46
C VAL A 148 -1.31 7.09 20.01
N TYR A 149 -0.07 7.52 19.80
CA TYR A 149 0.55 7.51 18.47
C TYR A 149 0.55 6.10 17.88
N LEU A 150 0.81 5.06 18.68
CA LEU A 150 0.77 3.68 18.21
C LEU A 150 -0.63 3.25 17.77
N VAL A 151 -1.68 3.57 18.53
CA VAL A 151 -3.06 3.22 18.12
C VAL A 151 -3.43 3.92 16.82
N VAL A 152 -3.04 5.19 16.67
CA VAL A 152 -3.27 5.95 15.44
C VAL A 152 -2.44 5.39 14.27
N ALA A 153 -1.19 5.02 14.51
CA ALA A 153 -0.35 4.37 13.51
C ALA A 153 -0.90 3.00 13.09
N VAL A 154 -1.52 2.24 13.99
CA VAL A 154 -2.23 1.00 13.64
C VAL A 154 -3.42 1.28 12.75
N ALA A 155 -4.21 2.31 13.04
CA ALA A 155 -5.32 2.72 12.17
C ALA A 155 -4.80 3.08 10.77
N GLY A 156 -3.75 3.90 10.70
CA GLY A 156 -3.10 4.28 9.45
C GLY A 156 -2.50 3.09 8.72
N TRP A 157 -1.95 2.09 9.42
CA TRP A 157 -1.46 0.85 8.81
C TRP A 157 -2.59 0.08 8.12
N VAL A 158 -3.76 -0.03 8.76
CA VAL A 158 -4.93 -0.71 8.16
C VAL A 158 -5.43 0.03 6.93
N ILE A 159 -5.54 1.37 7.02
CA ILE A 159 -6.08 2.25 5.98
C ILE A 159 -5.13 2.38 4.78
N SER A 160 -3.82 2.50 5.02
CA SER A 160 -2.83 2.72 3.96
C SER A 160 -2.50 1.45 3.17
N ARG A 161 -2.73 0.27 3.75
CA ARG A 161 -2.31 -1.00 3.17
C ARG A 161 -3.25 -1.47 2.06
N LEU A 162 -2.83 -1.22 0.83
CA LEU A 162 -3.51 -1.61 -0.41
C LEU A 162 -3.68 -3.12 -0.55
N GLY A 163 -2.67 -3.89 -0.13
CA GLY A 163 -2.66 -5.34 -0.25
C GLY A 163 -1.26 -5.93 -0.16
N GLU A 164 -1.10 -7.18 -0.58
CA GLU A 164 0.19 -7.88 -0.66
C GLU A 164 0.58 -8.08 -2.12
N ALA A 165 1.84 -7.80 -2.45
CA ALA A 165 2.45 -8.10 -3.73
C ALA A 165 3.53 -9.17 -3.59
N MET A 166 3.60 -10.07 -4.57
CA MET A 166 4.70 -11.01 -4.70
C MET A 166 5.89 -10.30 -5.38
N ILE A 167 7.08 -10.40 -4.79
CA ILE A 167 8.31 -9.82 -5.35
C ILE A 167 9.33 -10.89 -5.77
N SER A 168 9.20 -12.10 -5.23
CA SER A 168 9.99 -13.28 -5.59
C SER A 168 9.15 -14.56 -5.36
N ASN A 169 9.68 -15.73 -5.70
CA ASN A 169 9.00 -17.02 -5.51
C ASN A 169 8.54 -17.30 -4.06
N SER A 170 9.22 -16.72 -3.06
CA SER A 170 8.92 -16.93 -1.64
C SER A 170 8.51 -15.67 -0.90
N ASP A 171 8.76 -14.48 -1.46
CA ASP A 171 8.67 -13.24 -0.71
C ASP A 171 7.47 -12.40 -1.14
N ARG A 172 6.71 -12.00 -0.13
CA ARG A 172 5.58 -11.09 -0.24
C ARG A 172 5.80 -9.88 0.61
N VAL A 173 5.31 -8.75 0.12
CA VAL A 173 5.42 -7.46 0.81
C VAL A 173 4.08 -6.75 0.79
N GLY A 174 3.77 -6.07 1.89
CA GLY A 174 2.64 -5.18 1.99
C GLY A 174 2.90 -3.91 1.17
N ILE A 175 1.98 -3.55 0.29
CA ILE A 175 2.03 -2.30 -0.44
C ILE A 175 1.19 -1.27 0.28
N HIS A 176 1.80 -0.14 0.61
CA HIS A 176 1.17 0.96 1.31
C HIS A 176 1.15 2.22 0.43
N LEU A 177 0.01 2.91 0.44
CA LEU A 177 -0.17 4.21 -0.17
C LEU A 177 -0.33 5.25 0.92
N PHE A 178 0.47 6.31 0.87
CA PHE A 178 0.44 7.41 1.81
C PHE A 178 0.36 8.74 1.08
N PRO A 179 -0.29 9.74 1.67
CA PRO A 179 -0.24 11.09 1.13
C PRO A 179 1.14 11.71 1.40
N VAL A 180 1.55 12.65 0.55
CA VAL A 180 2.80 13.41 0.75
C VAL A 180 2.70 14.40 1.92
N SER A 181 1.49 14.90 2.18
CA SER A 181 1.15 15.77 3.32
C SER A 181 -0.29 15.49 3.75
N VAL A 182 -0.83 16.25 4.70
CA VAL A 182 -2.25 16.13 5.03
C VAL A 182 -3.10 16.59 3.84
N ASP A 183 -3.83 15.67 3.22
CA ASP A 183 -4.58 15.94 1.99
C ASP A 183 -5.95 15.23 1.97
N ARG A 184 -7.01 16.02 1.82
CA ARG A 184 -8.39 15.52 1.79
C ARG A 184 -8.68 14.63 0.59
N GLN A 185 -7.92 14.70 -0.51
CA GLN A 185 -8.09 13.79 -1.64
C GLN A 185 -7.83 12.33 -1.25
N PHE A 186 -7.08 12.08 -0.18
CA PHE A 186 -6.86 10.72 0.33
C PHE A 186 -8.06 10.12 1.05
N SER A 187 -9.15 10.88 1.26
CA SER A 187 -10.36 10.36 1.90
C SER A 187 -10.99 9.18 1.17
N VAL A 188 -10.68 9.00 -0.13
CA VAL A 188 -11.18 7.89 -0.97
C VAL A 188 -10.32 6.62 -0.89
N LEU A 189 -9.14 6.67 -0.26
CA LEU A 189 -8.24 5.53 -0.12
C LEU A 189 -8.91 4.28 0.49
N PRO A 190 -9.79 4.39 1.51
CA PRO A 190 -10.54 3.24 2.03
C PRO A 190 -11.32 2.46 0.97
N SER A 191 -11.89 3.14 -0.04
CA SER A 191 -12.61 2.49 -1.14
C SER A 191 -11.69 1.66 -2.03
N LEU A 192 -10.44 2.09 -2.19
CA LEU A 192 -9.42 1.35 -2.91
C LEU A 192 -8.96 0.11 -2.13
N VAL A 193 -8.91 0.20 -0.79
CA VAL A 193 -8.36 -0.83 0.13
C VAL A 193 -9.39 -1.89 0.54
N LYS A 194 -10.68 -1.56 0.58
CA LYS A 194 -11.76 -2.41 1.13
C LYS A 194 -11.81 -3.81 0.50
N ASP A 195 -11.69 -3.90 -0.82
CA ASP A 195 -11.74 -5.18 -1.56
C ASP A 195 -10.33 -5.62 -1.98
N SER A 196 -9.39 -5.56 -1.03
CA SER A 196 -7.93 -5.75 -1.20
C SER A 196 -7.60 -6.88 -2.18
N PRO A 197 -7.32 -6.57 -3.46
CA PRO A 197 -6.95 -7.60 -4.42
C PRO A 197 -5.57 -8.13 -4.06
N LEU A 198 -5.28 -9.38 -4.44
CA LEU A 198 -3.90 -9.81 -4.57
C LEU A 198 -3.24 -8.86 -5.58
N ILE A 199 -2.26 -8.07 -5.12
CA ILE A 199 -1.55 -7.15 -6.00
C ILE A 199 -0.66 -8.02 -6.90
N PRO A 200 -0.76 -7.89 -8.23
CA PRO A 200 -0.05 -8.78 -9.16
C PRO A 200 1.48 -8.78 -8.97
N GLY A 201 2.03 -7.67 -8.50
CA GLY A 201 3.44 -7.43 -8.24
C GLY A 201 3.70 -5.94 -8.00
N PHE A 202 4.93 -5.59 -7.64
CA PHE A 202 5.34 -4.19 -7.40
C PHE A 202 6.29 -3.63 -8.48
N TYR A 203 6.96 -4.51 -9.24
CA TYR A 203 7.93 -4.13 -10.27
C TYR A 203 7.57 -4.71 -11.65
N PRO A 204 7.71 -3.91 -12.73
CA PRO A 204 8.26 -2.55 -12.77
C PRO A 204 7.27 -1.46 -12.31
N SER A 205 7.79 -0.30 -11.88
CA SER A 205 6.99 0.80 -11.33
C SER A 205 6.00 1.39 -12.35
N THR A 206 6.37 1.47 -13.62
CA THR A 206 5.50 1.90 -14.74
C THR A 206 4.24 1.04 -14.85
N ALA A 207 4.40 -0.29 -14.86
CA ALA A 207 3.29 -1.23 -14.90
C ALA A 207 2.44 -1.14 -13.63
N PHE A 208 3.08 -0.98 -12.47
CA PHE A 208 2.38 -0.77 -11.19
C PHE A 208 1.52 0.50 -11.22
N LEU A 209 2.03 1.62 -11.75
CA LEU A 209 1.30 2.88 -11.82
C LEU A 209 0.14 2.85 -12.81
N LEU A 210 0.31 2.21 -13.97
CA LEU A 210 -0.79 1.96 -14.90
C LEU A 210 -1.87 1.08 -14.28
N TRP A 211 -1.47 0.00 -13.59
CA TRP A 211 -2.39 -0.86 -12.86
C TRP A 211 -3.14 -0.09 -11.75
N LEU A 212 -2.42 0.71 -10.97
CA LEU A 212 -2.98 1.52 -9.90
C LEU A 212 -3.98 2.55 -10.44
N ALA A 213 -3.66 3.25 -11.52
CA ALA A 213 -4.56 4.20 -12.17
C ALA A 213 -5.86 3.51 -12.63
N TYR A 214 -5.76 2.32 -13.24
CA TYR A 214 -6.93 1.51 -13.58
C TYR A 214 -7.75 1.11 -12.35
N GLN A 215 -7.12 0.69 -11.25
CA GLN A 215 -7.83 0.35 -10.01
C GLN A 215 -8.53 1.57 -9.40
N MET A 216 -7.92 2.75 -9.46
CA MET A 216 -8.52 4.00 -8.98
C MET A 216 -9.77 4.37 -9.77
N VAL A 217 -9.71 4.31 -11.10
CA VAL A 217 -10.87 4.63 -11.96
C VAL A 217 -11.98 3.59 -11.79
N SER A 218 -11.65 2.29 -11.85
CA SER A 218 -12.65 1.21 -11.74
C SER A 218 -13.37 1.21 -10.39
N ARG A 219 -12.69 1.62 -9.31
CA ARG A 219 -13.27 1.71 -7.96
C ARG A 219 -13.80 3.10 -7.58
N LYS A 220 -13.78 4.07 -8.52
CA LYS A 220 -14.16 5.48 -8.28
C LYS A 220 -13.42 6.10 -7.08
N ALA A 221 -12.15 5.78 -6.94
CA ALA A 221 -11.26 6.20 -5.86
C ALA A 221 -10.02 6.91 -6.43
N GLU A 222 -10.25 7.98 -7.19
CA GLU A 222 -9.21 8.76 -7.85
C GLU A 222 -8.46 9.66 -6.85
N ILE A 223 -7.20 9.34 -6.59
CA ILE A 223 -6.26 10.19 -5.83
C ILE A 223 -5.35 10.88 -6.83
N ARG A 224 -5.50 12.20 -7.00
CA ARG A 224 -4.74 12.97 -8.00
C ARG A 224 -3.52 13.66 -7.43
N SER A 225 -3.46 13.84 -6.12
CA SER A 225 -2.30 14.44 -5.46
C SER A 225 -1.09 13.51 -5.41
N GLY A 226 0.02 14.04 -4.88
CA GLY A 226 1.25 13.27 -4.68
C GLY A 226 1.04 12.10 -3.70
N ILE A 227 1.55 10.93 -4.07
CA ILE A 227 1.44 9.67 -3.35
C ILE A 227 2.84 9.15 -3.06
N ASN A 228 3.10 8.81 -1.80
CA ASN A 228 4.21 7.99 -1.39
C ASN A 228 3.78 6.52 -1.41
N ILE A 229 4.52 5.69 -2.14
CA ILE A 229 4.22 4.28 -2.32
C ILE A 229 5.39 3.49 -1.73
N TYR A 230 5.11 2.63 -0.75
CA TYR A 230 6.13 1.79 -0.11
C TYR A 230 5.74 0.32 -0.17
N ALA A 231 6.73 -0.51 -0.49
CA ALA A 231 6.69 -1.95 -0.32
C ALA A 231 7.39 -2.30 1.00
N VAL A 232 6.65 -2.93 1.90
CA VAL A 232 7.06 -3.20 3.28
C VAL A 232 7.03 -4.69 3.54
N SER A 233 8.16 -5.26 3.96
CA SER A 233 8.22 -6.65 4.44
C SER A 233 7.67 -6.72 5.85
N ASP A 234 6.71 -7.61 6.07
CA ASP A 234 6.07 -7.77 7.37
C ASP A 234 6.99 -8.44 8.39
N ALA A 235 6.87 -8.03 9.66
CA ALA A 235 7.56 -8.70 10.75
C ALA A 235 7.11 -10.17 10.91
N GLY A 236 8.04 -11.06 11.26
CA GLY A 236 7.77 -12.49 11.43
C GLY A 236 8.82 -13.16 12.31
N GLY A 237 8.39 -13.85 13.37
CA GLY A 237 9.29 -14.46 14.34
C GLY A 237 10.20 -13.41 14.99
N GLN A 238 11.50 -13.49 14.73
CA GLN A 238 12.49 -12.50 15.19
C GLN A 238 12.81 -11.42 14.15
N SER A 239 12.30 -11.56 12.92
CA SER A 239 12.53 -10.59 11.84
C SER A 239 11.65 -9.35 12.03
N PRO A 240 12.23 -8.14 12.05
CA PRO A 240 11.47 -6.89 12.12
C PRO A 240 10.86 -6.54 10.76
N THR A 241 9.91 -5.60 10.77
CA THR A 241 9.41 -4.93 9.56
C THR A 241 10.53 -4.13 8.89
N THR A 242 10.62 -4.15 7.56
CA THR A 242 11.60 -3.38 6.77
C THR A 242 10.99 -2.82 5.48
N VAL A 243 11.46 -1.68 4.98
CA VAL A 243 11.08 -1.16 3.66
C VAL A 243 11.95 -1.85 2.61
N VAL A 244 11.34 -2.50 1.63
CA VAL A 244 12.07 -3.18 0.54
C VAL A 244 12.21 -2.30 -0.70
N GLY A 245 11.42 -1.24 -0.77
CA GLY A 245 11.43 -0.28 -1.86
C GLY A 245 10.30 0.72 -1.69
N GLY A 246 10.42 1.82 -2.41
CA GLY A 246 9.38 2.84 -2.43
C GLY A 246 9.76 3.99 -3.33
N PHE A 247 8.76 4.78 -3.68
CA PHE A 247 8.92 5.96 -4.50
C PHE A 247 7.75 6.92 -4.29
N THR A 248 8.00 8.20 -4.57
CA THR A 248 7.00 9.26 -4.58
C THR A 248 6.61 9.56 -6.01
N THR A 249 5.31 9.67 -6.30
CA THR A 249 4.83 10.00 -7.64
C THR A 249 3.46 10.70 -7.61
N SER A 250 2.97 11.11 -8.77
CA SER A 250 1.55 11.43 -8.99
C SER A 250 1.03 10.62 -10.17
N VAL A 251 -0.19 10.12 -10.05
CA VAL A 251 -0.92 9.43 -11.13
C VAL A 251 -1.89 10.36 -11.86
N GLU A 252 -1.91 11.66 -11.55
CA GLU A 252 -2.84 12.64 -12.11
C GLU A 252 -2.89 12.60 -13.64
N ARG A 253 -1.72 12.70 -14.30
CA ARG A 253 -1.63 12.64 -15.76
C ARG A 253 -2.18 11.33 -16.32
N LEU A 254 -1.94 10.20 -15.66
CA LEU A 254 -2.54 8.93 -16.08
C LEU A 254 -4.07 9.01 -15.96
N LEU A 255 -4.58 9.51 -14.84
CA LEU A 255 -6.02 9.63 -14.59
C LEU A 255 -6.73 10.61 -15.53
N GLU A 256 -6.03 11.56 -16.15
CA GLU A 256 -6.57 12.45 -17.20
C GLU A 256 -6.81 11.73 -18.53
N ASN A 257 -6.09 10.65 -18.79
CA ASN A 257 -6.21 9.92 -20.05
C ASN A 257 -7.55 9.17 -20.14
N LYS A 258 -8.26 9.35 -21.26
CA LYS A 258 -9.58 8.73 -21.50
C LYS A 258 -9.53 7.20 -21.55
N ILE A 259 -8.37 6.62 -21.86
CA ILE A 259 -8.18 5.16 -21.98
C ILE A 259 -8.60 4.39 -20.73
N PHE A 260 -8.48 4.98 -19.53
CA PHE A 260 -8.87 4.34 -18.28
C PHE A 260 -10.38 4.31 -18.04
N ARG A 261 -11.16 5.10 -18.79
CA ARG A 261 -12.63 5.17 -18.73
C ARG A 261 -13.29 4.54 -19.94
N ASP A 262 -12.49 4.02 -20.87
CA ASP A 262 -12.94 3.39 -22.11
C ASP A 262 -13.39 1.93 -21.83
N GLU A 263 -14.25 1.40 -22.68
CA GLU A 263 -14.67 -0.02 -22.63
C GLU A 263 -13.47 -0.97 -22.74
N GLN A 264 -12.38 -0.53 -23.38
CA GLN A 264 -11.15 -1.30 -23.56
C GLN A 264 -10.14 -1.15 -22.39
N ALA A 265 -10.49 -0.43 -21.32
CA ALA A 265 -9.59 -0.22 -20.17
C ALA A 265 -9.11 -1.54 -19.53
N TYR A 266 -9.89 -2.61 -19.63
CA TYR A 266 -9.51 -3.94 -19.13
C TYR A 266 -8.21 -4.47 -19.77
N ALA A 267 -7.85 -4.02 -20.98
CA ALA A 267 -6.60 -4.41 -21.62
C ALA A 267 -5.39 -3.80 -20.90
N VAL A 268 -5.52 -2.59 -20.35
CA VAL A 268 -4.46 -1.99 -19.50
C VAL A 268 -4.24 -2.86 -18.27
N GLU A 269 -5.32 -3.30 -17.62
CA GLU A 269 -5.22 -4.23 -16.49
C GLU A 269 -4.54 -5.54 -16.91
N ALA A 270 -4.99 -6.19 -17.97
CA ALA A 270 -4.46 -7.49 -18.39
C ALA A 270 -2.94 -7.43 -18.67
N VAL A 271 -2.50 -6.39 -19.37
CA VAL A 271 -1.10 -6.17 -19.74
C VAL A 271 -0.25 -5.88 -18.51
N THR A 272 -0.72 -4.97 -17.64
CA THR A 272 0.03 -4.60 -16.43
C THR A 272 0.10 -5.75 -15.43
N ARG A 273 -0.98 -6.53 -15.27
CA ARG A 273 -0.96 -7.76 -14.46
C ARG A 273 0.11 -8.74 -14.96
N GLU A 274 0.24 -8.91 -16.26
CA GLU A 274 1.26 -9.80 -16.83
C GLU A 274 2.69 -9.28 -16.62
N ALA A 275 2.91 -7.98 -16.74
CA ALA A 275 4.20 -7.34 -16.48
C ALA A 275 4.64 -7.43 -15.01
N LEU A 276 3.66 -7.36 -14.10
CA LEU A 276 3.87 -7.39 -12.65
C LEU A 276 4.07 -8.82 -12.11
N ARG A 277 3.49 -9.83 -12.76
CA ARG A 277 3.64 -11.23 -12.36
C ARG A 277 5.06 -11.72 -12.57
N TYR A 278 5.75 -12.04 -11.47
CA TYR A 278 7.13 -12.51 -11.48
C TYR A 278 7.33 -13.82 -12.28
N ASP A 279 6.36 -14.73 -12.23
CA ASP A 279 6.44 -16.09 -12.78
C ASP A 279 5.98 -16.22 -14.24
N SER A 280 5.63 -15.10 -14.89
CA SER A 280 5.07 -15.14 -16.25
C SER A 280 6.16 -15.29 -17.33
N GLY A 281 5.96 -16.24 -18.26
CA GLY A 281 6.76 -16.36 -19.49
C GLY A 281 6.54 -15.23 -20.52
N LYS A 282 5.54 -14.36 -20.32
CA LYS A 282 5.24 -13.19 -21.16
C LYS A 282 5.65 -11.88 -20.49
N ARG A 283 6.20 -11.95 -19.28
CA ARG A 283 6.53 -10.80 -18.44
C ARG A 283 7.40 -9.77 -19.16
N ASP A 284 8.51 -10.20 -19.78
CA ASP A 284 9.45 -9.27 -20.43
C ASP A 284 8.80 -8.47 -21.56
N TYR A 285 7.94 -9.11 -22.34
CA TYR A 285 7.17 -8.45 -23.38
C TYR A 285 6.18 -7.44 -22.77
N ALA A 286 5.40 -7.88 -21.77
CA ALA A 286 4.45 -7.03 -21.07
C ALA A 286 5.13 -5.83 -20.36
N ILE A 287 6.37 -5.98 -19.87
CA ILE A 287 7.18 -4.91 -19.30
C ILE A 287 7.51 -3.86 -20.36
N ARG A 288 8.06 -4.27 -21.51
CA ARG A 288 8.43 -3.34 -22.60
C ARG A 288 7.23 -2.52 -23.05
N ILE A 289 6.10 -3.21 -23.17
CA ILE A 289 4.81 -2.60 -23.44
C ILE A 289 4.40 -1.60 -22.37
N SER A 290 4.42 -2.00 -21.11
CA SER A 290 3.90 -1.17 -20.02
C SER A 290 4.75 0.09 -19.90
N ASN A 291 6.06 -0.01 -20.15
CA ASN A 291 6.95 1.14 -20.25
C ASN A 291 6.56 2.05 -21.41
N LEU A 292 6.41 1.51 -22.62
CA LEU A 292 6.06 2.32 -23.80
C LEU A 292 4.68 2.98 -23.67
N LEU A 293 3.70 2.23 -23.17
CA LEU A 293 2.35 2.73 -22.87
C LEU A 293 2.42 3.86 -21.84
N TYR A 294 3.15 3.67 -20.74
CA TYR A 294 3.35 4.71 -19.73
C TYR A 294 4.01 5.95 -20.33
N GLU A 295 5.07 5.80 -21.11
CA GLU A 295 5.79 6.90 -21.75
C GLU A 295 4.91 7.68 -22.72
N VAL A 296 4.05 7.01 -23.50
CA VAL A 296 3.08 7.68 -24.38
C VAL A 296 2.02 8.43 -23.57
N LEU A 297 1.40 7.79 -22.56
CA LEU A 297 0.37 8.41 -21.74
C LEU A 297 0.88 9.57 -20.88
N MET A 298 2.18 9.56 -20.54
CA MET A 298 2.84 10.66 -19.83
C MET A 298 3.35 11.77 -20.77
N GLY A 299 3.26 11.56 -22.09
CA GLY A 299 3.66 12.52 -23.13
C GLY A 299 5.17 12.56 -23.43
N SER A 300 5.95 11.57 -22.95
CA SER A 300 7.38 11.49 -23.23
C SER A 300 7.71 10.76 -24.55
N ARG A 301 6.73 10.07 -25.14
CA ARG A 301 6.83 9.45 -26.46
C ARG A 301 5.58 9.67 -27.29
N ARG A 302 5.70 9.53 -28.61
CA ARG A 302 4.58 9.66 -29.53
C ARG A 302 3.79 8.35 -29.65
N SER A 303 2.49 8.44 -29.89
CA SER A 303 1.59 7.28 -30.00
C SER A 303 1.92 6.38 -31.21
N GLU A 304 2.53 6.92 -32.27
CA GLU A 304 2.95 6.15 -33.44
C GLU A 304 4.03 5.13 -33.12
N GLU A 305 4.91 5.40 -32.13
CA GLU A 305 5.90 4.42 -31.68
C GLU A 305 5.23 3.21 -31.03
N LEU A 306 4.18 3.45 -30.23
CA LEU A 306 3.38 2.39 -29.63
C LEU A 306 2.63 1.58 -30.70
N MET A 307 2.05 2.23 -31.71
CA MET A 307 1.42 1.55 -32.85
C MET A 307 2.42 0.72 -33.65
N TYR A 308 3.58 1.28 -34.00
CA TYR A 308 4.60 0.57 -34.76
C TYR A 308 5.08 -0.68 -34.01
N PHE A 309 5.37 -0.53 -32.71
CA PHE A 309 5.79 -1.65 -31.87
C PHE A 309 4.68 -2.72 -31.79
N ALA A 310 3.44 -2.33 -31.48
CA ALA A 310 2.33 -3.28 -31.37
C ALA A 310 2.09 -4.06 -32.67
N ASN A 311 2.08 -3.36 -33.82
CA ASN A 311 1.86 -4.00 -35.13
C ASN A 311 2.99 -4.96 -35.50
N ARG A 312 4.25 -4.57 -35.28
CA ARG A 312 5.41 -5.42 -35.58
C ARG A 312 5.40 -6.71 -34.76
N GLU A 313 5.08 -6.62 -33.48
CA GLU A 313 5.05 -7.77 -32.58
C GLU A 313 3.82 -8.65 -32.80
N LEU A 314 2.68 -8.08 -33.19
CA LEU A 314 1.51 -8.87 -33.60
C LEU A 314 1.82 -9.69 -34.88
N LEU A 315 2.51 -9.08 -35.85
CA LEU A 315 2.90 -9.76 -37.09
C LEU A 315 3.88 -10.90 -36.82
N SER A 316 4.91 -10.68 -36.00
CA SER A 316 5.90 -11.71 -35.68
C SER A 316 5.27 -12.95 -35.03
N ILE A 317 4.23 -12.77 -34.22
CA ILE A 317 3.53 -13.87 -33.53
C ILE A 317 2.48 -14.57 -34.35
N ASN A 318 1.81 -13.84 -35.25
CA ASN A 318 0.95 -14.49 -36.24
C ASN A 318 1.72 -15.48 -37.11
N LEU A 319 3.03 -15.30 -37.23
CA LEU A 319 3.92 -16.19 -37.97
C LEU A 319 4.53 -17.33 -37.12
N THR A 320 4.51 -17.27 -35.78
CA THR A 320 5.39 -18.13 -34.95
C THR A 320 4.80 -18.78 -33.69
N LYS A 321 3.62 -18.39 -33.17
CA LYS A 321 3.17 -18.85 -31.84
C LYS A 321 1.71 -19.35 -31.73
N SER A 322 1.45 -20.04 -30.61
CA SER A 322 0.17 -20.65 -30.20
C SER A 322 -0.96 -19.63 -29.98
N LYS A 323 -2.23 -20.07 -30.00
CA LYS A 323 -3.41 -19.19 -29.81
C LYS A 323 -3.42 -18.43 -28.48
N GLU A 324 -2.96 -19.01 -27.37
CA GLU A 324 -2.91 -18.33 -26.06
C GLU A 324 -1.86 -17.21 -26.01
N ASP A 325 -0.80 -17.31 -26.81
CA ASP A 325 0.18 -16.24 -26.92
C ASP A 325 -0.41 -15.02 -27.62
N LYS A 326 -1.34 -15.19 -28.57
CA LYS A 326 -1.89 -14.10 -29.37
C LYS A 326 -2.68 -13.06 -28.57
N ARG A 327 -3.42 -13.47 -27.54
CA ARG A 327 -4.39 -12.63 -26.84
C ARG A 327 -3.78 -11.36 -26.22
N LEU A 328 -2.59 -11.46 -25.62
CA LEU A 328 -1.91 -10.30 -25.02
C LEU A 328 -1.48 -9.28 -26.08
N TYR A 329 -1.08 -9.75 -27.26
CA TYR A 329 -0.61 -8.92 -28.37
C TYR A 329 -1.77 -8.26 -29.10
N GLU A 330 -2.91 -8.96 -29.21
CA GLU A 330 -4.17 -8.40 -29.69
C GLU A 330 -4.67 -7.28 -28.77
N MET A 331 -4.66 -7.52 -27.45
CA MET A 331 -5.01 -6.48 -26.47
C MET A 331 -4.12 -5.25 -26.61
N MET A 332 -2.84 -5.45 -26.92
CA MET A 332 -1.91 -4.35 -27.13
C MET A 332 -2.11 -3.58 -28.41
N SER A 333 -2.38 -4.29 -29.51
CA SER A 333 -2.70 -3.66 -30.78
C SER A 333 -3.99 -2.85 -30.69
N MET A 334 -4.96 -3.33 -29.91
CA MET A 334 -6.20 -2.61 -29.60
C MET A 334 -5.91 -1.33 -28.80
N LEU A 335 -5.15 -1.41 -27.70
CA LEU A 335 -4.77 -0.23 -26.91
C LEU A 335 -4.01 0.80 -27.75
N ALA A 336 -3.06 0.37 -28.56
CA ALA A 336 -2.24 1.24 -29.38
C ALA A 336 -3.08 2.04 -30.40
N ARG A 337 -4.03 1.37 -31.07
CA ARG A 337 -4.98 2.03 -31.97
C ARG A 337 -5.83 3.05 -31.22
N LYS A 338 -6.33 2.65 -30.05
CA LYS A 338 -7.20 3.53 -29.27
C LYS A 338 -6.50 4.80 -28.80
N ILE A 339 -5.24 4.69 -28.40
CA ILE A 339 -4.42 5.83 -27.98
C ILE A 339 -4.05 6.74 -29.16
N ALA A 340 -3.97 6.21 -30.38
CA ALA A 340 -3.74 7.02 -31.57
C ALA A 340 -4.98 7.76 -32.09
N GLU A 341 -6.18 7.37 -31.65
CA GLU A 341 -7.45 8.05 -31.99
C GLU A 341 -7.74 9.29 -31.12
N VAL A 342 -7.06 9.41 -29.98
CA VAL A 342 -7.24 10.46 -28.96
C VAL A 342 -6.13 11.50 -29.10
#